data_AF-A0A4W5JQ65-F1
#
_entry.id   AF-A0A4W5JQ65-F1
#
_cell.length_a   1.000
_cell.length_b   1.000
_cell.length_c   1.000
_cell.angle_alpha   90.00
_cell.angle_beta   90.00
_cell.angle_gamma   90.00
#
_symmetry.space_group_name_H-M   'P 1'
#
loop_
_entity.id
_entity.type
_entity.pdbx_description
1 polymer ?
#
loop_
_entity_poly.entity_id
_entity_poly.type
_entity_poly.pdbx_seq_one_letter_code
_entity_poly.pdbx_strand_id
1 'polypeptide(L)'
;MLPLSDPTAVGLVIAHGSVGDSISSTRPDVYVSEDGGYKWRGSLRGPHHYSILDAGGLVVAVEAHPMDGQINTIKFSTDEGQCWKVYNFTEQPIFFAGLTSEPGTKTMNISVWGYRPEDDHQPIWVVVTIDFQSLLTRECGNQDYVQWLAHATEGGDLATEGCVLGYKEIFRRLRKLSVCRNGRDYVVSRQKSPCPCTREDYLCDYGYYRHENSSECMRQLDTADHALEVCLNGEEEELRTSGYRKVPSDKCEGGFTPLRRKETVNRHCGNSSQPPTPTASPYFETPREKMLLIVVYVGSGIVILVAVAAAVYTVRRMVYGNRAPTYRFSVLQLQDDDRSIAADPESVASSNGTSVFQVDSDDVSVISFSMVAKGTQDFQDNLCA
;
A
#
# COMPACT_ATOMS: atom_id res chain seq x y z
N MET A 1 3.51 18.02 2.88
CA MET A 1 2.78 16.74 3.05
C MET A 1 2.72 16.06 1.69
N LEU A 2 2.71 14.74 1.62
CA LEU A 2 2.51 14.02 0.36
C LEU A 2 1.01 14.02 -0.02
N PRO A 3 0.66 13.86 -1.31
CA PRO A 3 -0.72 13.61 -1.71
C PRO A 3 -1.32 12.43 -0.92
N LEU A 4 -2.57 12.59 -0.48
CA LEU A 4 -3.30 11.60 0.30
C LEU A 4 -4.47 11.04 -0.52
N SER A 5 -4.57 9.72 -0.52
CA SER A 5 -5.71 8.96 -1.03
C SER A 5 -5.81 7.66 -0.23
N ASP A 6 -7.00 7.09 -0.15
CA ASP A 6 -7.24 5.81 0.53
C ASP A 6 -8.19 4.95 -0.31
N PRO A 7 -7.95 3.63 -0.44
CA PRO A 7 -8.80 2.77 -1.26
C PRO A 7 -10.26 2.69 -0.78
N THR A 8 -10.54 3.02 0.49
CA THR A 8 -11.92 3.06 1.01
C THR A 8 -12.65 4.36 0.65
N ALA A 9 -11.92 5.45 0.44
CA ALA A 9 -12.43 6.76 0.03
C ALA A 9 -12.37 6.91 -1.50
N VAL A 10 -13.25 6.17 -2.19
CA VAL A 10 -13.24 6.03 -3.65
C VAL A 10 -13.25 7.37 -4.38
N GLY A 11 -12.21 7.60 -5.20
CA GLY A 11 -12.07 8.80 -6.05
C GLY A 11 -11.48 10.02 -5.34
N LEU A 12 -11.40 10.00 -4.01
CA LEU A 12 -10.90 11.13 -3.23
C LEU A 12 -9.37 11.18 -3.27
N VAL A 13 -8.84 12.30 -3.74
CA VAL A 13 -7.41 12.62 -3.72
C VAL A 13 -7.23 14.04 -3.20
N ILE A 14 -6.36 14.21 -2.20
CA ILE A 14 -6.07 15.51 -1.58
C ILE A 14 -4.59 15.79 -1.76
N ALA A 15 -4.23 16.95 -2.30
CA ALA A 15 -2.84 17.28 -2.57
C ALA A 15 -2.56 18.78 -2.40
N HIS A 16 -1.31 19.11 -2.07
CA HIS A 16 -0.81 20.47 -2.24
C HIS A 16 -0.43 20.70 -3.70
N GLY A 17 -0.73 21.86 -4.26
CA GLY A 17 -0.45 22.16 -5.66
C GLY A 17 -0.36 23.64 -5.99
N SER A 18 -0.01 23.92 -7.25
CA SER A 18 0.01 25.24 -7.87
C SER A 18 -0.58 25.14 -9.28
N VAL A 19 -1.34 26.16 -9.71
CA VAL A 19 -1.92 26.21 -11.06
C VAL A 19 -0.98 26.99 -11.98
N GLY A 20 -0.49 26.33 -13.03
CA GLY A 20 0.40 26.90 -14.04
C GLY A 20 1.06 25.81 -14.88
N ASP A 21 1.98 26.21 -15.76
CA ASP A 21 2.65 25.29 -16.69
C ASP A 21 3.72 24.39 -16.01
N SER A 22 4.08 24.71 -14.77
CA SER A 22 5.08 23.98 -13.99
C SER A 22 4.84 24.14 -12.48
N ILE A 23 5.54 23.33 -11.68
CA ILE A 23 5.49 23.43 -10.22
C ILE A 23 6.09 24.76 -9.77
N SER A 24 5.30 25.55 -9.05
CA SER A 24 5.72 26.83 -8.49
C SER A 24 6.44 26.66 -7.14
N SER A 25 7.37 27.57 -6.84
CA SER A 25 7.99 27.71 -5.51
C SER A 25 7.15 28.55 -4.54
N THR A 26 6.03 29.11 -5.00
CA THR A 26 5.10 29.87 -4.15
C THR A 26 4.45 28.97 -3.11
N ARG A 27 3.94 29.59 -2.03
CA ARG A 27 3.18 28.89 -0.98
C ARG A 27 2.01 28.13 -1.62
N PRO A 28 1.95 26.79 -1.49
CA PRO A 28 0.95 25.99 -2.20
C PRO A 28 -0.40 26.01 -1.48
N ASP A 29 -1.46 25.88 -2.27
CA ASP A 29 -2.83 25.67 -1.79
C ASP A 29 -3.15 24.17 -1.78
N VAL A 30 -4.23 23.78 -1.11
CA VAL A 30 -4.74 22.41 -1.11
C VAL A 30 -5.83 22.26 -2.17
N TYR A 31 -5.66 21.25 -3.02
CA TYR A 31 -6.60 20.85 -4.05
C TYR A 31 -7.17 19.48 -3.73
N VAL A 32 -8.44 19.29 -4.08
CA VAL A 32 -9.14 18.03 -3.93
C VAL A 32 -9.67 17.58 -5.28
N SER A 33 -9.52 16.29 -5.56
CA SER A 33 -10.20 15.60 -6.64
C SER A 33 -11.15 14.58 -6.03
N GLU A 34 -12.34 14.47 -6.61
CA GLU A 34 -13.37 13.52 -6.19
C GLU A 34 -13.54 12.34 -7.16
N ASP A 35 -12.83 12.34 -8.29
CA ASP A 35 -13.01 11.38 -9.38
C ASP A 35 -11.71 10.65 -9.76
N GLY A 36 -10.72 10.65 -8.87
CA GLY A 36 -9.44 9.97 -9.08
C GLY A 36 -8.41 10.77 -9.90
N GLY A 37 -8.62 12.07 -10.07
CA GLY A 37 -7.65 13.00 -10.62
C GLY A 37 -8.04 13.62 -11.96
N TYR A 38 -9.27 13.39 -12.44
CA TYR A 38 -9.77 13.96 -13.70
C TYR A 38 -10.17 15.42 -13.52
N LYS A 39 -10.87 15.75 -12.42
CA LYS A 39 -11.26 17.12 -12.08
C LYS A 39 -10.73 17.50 -10.71
N TRP A 40 -10.17 18.70 -10.63
CA TRP A 40 -9.61 19.26 -9.40
C TRP A 40 -10.31 20.55 -9.01
N ARG A 41 -10.46 20.77 -7.71
CA ARG A 41 -10.95 22.02 -7.13
C ARG A 41 -9.97 22.56 -6.10
N GLY A 42 -9.74 23.87 -6.09
CA GLY A 42 -9.06 24.52 -4.98
C GLY A 42 -9.95 24.44 -3.74
N SER A 43 -9.47 23.82 -2.67
CA SER A 43 -10.27 23.45 -1.50
C SER A 43 -9.90 24.28 -0.27
N LEU A 44 -8.60 24.48 0.01
CA LEU A 44 -8.13 25.33 1.10
C LEU A 44 -6.97 26.20 0.61
N ARG A 45 -6.97 27.48 1.01
CA ARG A 45 -5.87 28.40 0.75
C ARG A 45 -4.73 28.17 1.73
N GLY A 46 -3.50 28.10 1.23
CA GLY A 46 -2.30 27.83 2.00
C GLY A 46 -2.15 26.35 2.37
N PRO A 47 -0.97 25.97 2.88
CA PRO A 47 -0.64 24.61 3.19
C PRO A 47 -1.38 24.17 4.45
N HIS A 48 -2.01 23.00 4.39
CA HIS A 48 -2.62 22.34 5.54
C HIS A 48 -2.08 20.91 5.72
N HIS A 49 -2.12 20.40 6.95
CA HIS A 49 -2.11 18.97 7.22
C HIS A 49 -3.53 18.44 7.11
N TYR A 50 -3.75 17.33 6.41
CA TYR A 50 -5.07 16.75 6.21
C TYR A 50 -5.08 15.25 6.52
N SER A 51 -6.24 14.73 6.93
CA SER A 51 -6.49 13.30 7.09
C SER A 51 -7.89 12.94 6.58
N ILE A 52 -8.02 11.70 6.10
CA ILE A 52 -9.30 11.11 5.66
C ILE A 52 -9.79 10.21 6.78
N LEU A 53 -11.05 10.41 7.17
CA LEU A 53 -11.74 9.68 8.22
C LEU A 53 -13.04 9.10 7.65
N ASP A 54 -13.61 8.12 8.35
CA ASP A 54 -14.83 7.41 7.98
C ASP A 54 -14.93 7.00 6.49
N ALA A 55 -13.84 6.43 5.93
CA ALA A 55 -13.76 6.03 4.53
C ALA A 55 -14.12 7.14 3.52
N GLY A 56 -13.76 8.39 3.83
CA GLY A 56 -14.05 9.56 2.99
C GLY A 56 -15.32 10.32 3.38
N GLY A 57 -16.11 9.82 4.34
CA GLY A 57 -17.25 10.54 4.89
C GLY A 57 -16.88 11.81 5.67
N LEU A 58 -15.64 11.89 6.14
CA LEU A 58 -15.12 13.04 6.87
C LEU A 58 -13.68 13.33 6.44
N VAL A 59 -13.41 14.58 6.08
CA VAL A 59 -12.06 15.09 5.82
C VAL A 59 -11.74 16.15 6.85
N VAL A 60 -10.57 16.05 7.47
CA VAL A 60 -10.09 17.03 8.46
C VAL A 60 -8.83 17.70 7.98
N ALA A 61 -8.66 18.98 8.33
CA ALA A 61 -7.49 19.76 7.98
C ALA A 61 -7.09 20.74 9.08
N VAL A 62 -5.79 20.93 9.25
CA VAL A 62 -5.18 21.88 10.19
C VAL A 62 -4.18 22.73 9.41
N GLU A 63 -4.21 24.04 9.61
CA GLU A 63 -3.31 24.94 8.88
C GLU A 63 -1.85 24.67 9.22
N ALA A 64 -1.01 24.55 8.19
CA ALA A 64 0.43 24.43 8.34
C ALA A 64 1.04 25.84 8.31
N HIS A 65 1.76 26.20 9.36
CA HIS A 65 2.43 27.50 9.50
C HIS A 65 1.45 28.68 9.45
N PRO A 66 0.54 28.80 10.43
CA PRO A 66 -0.28 30.01 10.59
C PRO A 66 0.62 31.23 10.78
N MET A 67 0.14 32.41 10.38
CA MET A 67 0.92 33.66 10.47
C MET A 67 1.39 33.96 11.90
N ASP A 68 0.54 33.66 12.90
CA ASP A 68 0.83 33.87 14.32
C ASP A 68 1.64 32.73 14.95
N GLY A 69 2.02 31.71 14.16
CA GLY A 69 2.79 30.54 14.60
C GLY A 69 2.01 29.50 15.43
N GLN A 70 0.84 29.86 15.97
CA GLN A 70 0.01 29.00 16.81
C GLN A 70 -1.33 28.69 16.16
N ILE A 71 -1.90 27.54 16.51
CA ILE A 71 -3.24 27.11 16.09
C ILE A 71 -4.12 26.83 17.30
N ASN A 72 -5.41 27.05 17.13
CA ASN A 72 -6.46 26.57 18.03
C ASN A 72 -7.68 26.01 17.27
N THR A 73 -7.66 26.07 15.94
CA THR A 73 -8.77 25.64 15.10
C THR A 73 -8.42 24.44 14.24
N ILE A 74 -9.41 23.58 14.03
CA ILE A 74 -9.40 22.49 13.06
C ILE A 74 -10.52 22.75 12.05
N LYS A 75 -10.26 22.45 10.78
CA LYS A 75 -11.24 22.50 9.71
C LYS A 75 -11.73 21.09 9.43
N PHE A 76 -13.02 20.91 9.17
CA PHE A 76 -13.56 19.63 8.77
C PHE A 76 -14.62 19.78 7.66
N SER A 77 -14.74 18.77 6.82
CA SER A 77 -15.68 18.70 5.70
C SER A 77 -16.35 17.32 5.67
N THR A 78 -17.66 17.30 5.42
CA THR A 78 -18.47 16.09 5.29
C THR A 78 -18.96 15.88 3.85
N ASP A 79 -18.40 16.64 2.91
CA ASP A 79 -18.81 16.69 1.50
C ASP A 79 -17.61 16.58 0.56
N GLU A 80 -16.62 15.75 0.95
CA GLU A 80 -15.40 15.47 0.17
C GLU A 80 -14.54 16.73 -0.08
N GLY A 81 -14.48 17.66 0.88
CA GLY A 81 -13.63 18.85 0.82
C GLY A 81 -14.21 20.00 -0.02
N GLN A 82 -15.53 20.05 -0.24
CA GLN A 82 -16.18 21.15 -0.96
C GLN A 82 -16.49 22.32 -0.04
N CYS A 83 -17.07 22.04 1.13
CA CYS A 83 -17.34 23.03 2.15
C CYS A 83 -16.66 22.65 3.45
N TRP A 84 -16.01 23.63 4.05
CA TRP A 84 -15.26 23.47 5.29
C TRP A 84 -15.93 24.22 6.43
N LYS A 85 -16.01 23.56 7.58
CA LYS A 85 -16.44 24.13 8.86
C LYS A 85 -15.22 24.27 9.76
N VAL A 86 -15.17 25.35 10.52
CA VAL A 86 -14.07 25.61 11.46
C VAL A 86 -14.55 25.34 12.87
N TYR A 87 -13.77 24.56 13.63
CA TYR A 87 -14.02 24.27 15.03
C TYR A 87 -12.84 24.68 15.88
N ASN A 88 -13.09 25.42 16.96
CA ASN A 88 -12.07 25.76 17.93
C ASN A 88 -11.91 24.59 18.92
N PHE A 89 -10.77 23.88 18.85
CA PHE A 89 -10.53 22.69 19.67
C PHE A 89 -9.88 23.01 21.02
N THR A 90 -9.39 24.23 21.23
CA THR A 90 -8.76 24.62 22.50
C THR A 90 -8.77 26.13 22.73
N GLU A 91 -9.05 26.58 23.94
CA GLU A 91 -8.95 28.00 24.29
C GLU A 91 -7.50 28.51 24.33
N GLN A 92 -6.54 27.60 24.56
CA GLN A 92 -5.11 27.92 24.65
C GLN A 92 -4.40 27.42 23.38
N PRO A 93 -4.00 28.32 22.47
CA PRO A 93 -3.34 27.94 21.21
C PRO A 93 -2.06 27.11 21.44
N ILE A 94 -1.77 26.23 20.49
CA ILE A 94 -0.59 25.36 20.49
C ILE A 94 0.26 25.61 19.25
N PHE A 95 1.57 25.42 19.37
CA PHE A 95 2.43 25.25 18.21
C PHE A 95 2.20 23.86 17.62
N PHE A 96 1.70 23.81 16.40
CA PHE A 96 1.36 22.54 15.74
C PHE A 96 2.62 21.72 15.43
N ALA A 97 2.58 20.44 15.80
CA ALA A 97 3.65 19.49 15.50
C ALA A 97 3.20 18.37 14.56
N GLY A 98 1.94 17.93 14.65
CA GLY A 98 1.47 16.83 13.81
C GLY A 98 0.00 16.49 13.98
N LEU A 99 -0.50 15.70 13.04
CA LEU A 99 -1.86 15.18 13.01
C LEU A 99 -1.80 13.66 12.88
N THR A 100 -2.53 12.92 13.71
CA THR A 100 -2.55 11.46 13.66
C THR A 100 -3.96 10.90 13.83
N SER A 101 -4.24 9.82 13.12
CA SER A 101 -5.47 9.03 13.20
C SER A 101 -5.11 7.54 13.21
N GLU A 102 -6.07 6.71 13.62
CA GLU A 102 -5.98 5.26 13.42
C GLU A 102 -5.69 4.93 11.94
N PRO A 103 -4.77 4.00 11.65
CA PRO A 103 -4.53 3.55 10.28
C PRO A 103 -5.80 2.97 9.62
N GLY A 104 -5.96 3.21 8.32
CA GLY A 104 -7.05 2.62 7.53
C GLY A 104 -8.36 3.40 7.50
N THR A 105 -8.33 4.71 7.81
CA THR A 105 -9.40 5.72 7.60
C THR A 105 -10.80 5.41 8.13
N LYS A 106 -10.99 4.31 8.87
CA LYS A 106 -12.29 3.87 9.42
C LYS A 106 -12.72 4.58 10.71
N THR A 107 -11.80 5.35 11.30
CA THR A 107 -12.02 5.99 12.59
C THR A 107 -12.72 7.33 12.44
N MET A 108 -13.35 7.78 13.53
CA MET A 108 -13.89 9.14 13.68
C MET A 108 -12.98 10.02 14.56
N ASN A 109 -11.87 9.46 15.03
CA ASN A 109 -11.00 10.10 16.01
C ASN A 109 -9.77 10.66 15.33
N ILE A 110 -9.43 11.90 15.67
CA ILE A 110 -8.20 12.56 15.22
C ILE A 110 -7.49 13.15 16.43
N SER A 111 -6.18 13.01 16.49
CA SER A 111 -5.35 13.61 17.53
C SER A 111 -4.45 14.69 16.93
N VAL A 112 -4.59 15.91 17.43
CA VAL A 112 -3.76 17.07 17.11
C VAL A 112 -2.64 17.14 18.12
N TRP A 113 -1.40 17.07 17.65
CA TRP A 113 -0.19 17.15 18.46
C TRP A 113 0.41 18.54 18.36
N GLY A 114 0.86 19.07 19.48
CA GLY A 114 1.61 20.31 19.53
C GLY A 114 2.26 20.54 20.88
N TYR A 115 2.79 21.74 21.07
CA TYR A 115 3.37 22.14 22.35
C TYR A 115 3.02 23.58 22.70
N ARG A 116 3.11 23.91 23.99
CA ARG A 116 2.97 25.27 24.53
C ARG A 116 4.21 25.63 25.34
N PRO A 117 4.70 26.87 25.28
CA PRO A 117 5.72 27.33 26.20
C PRO A 117 5.10 27.57 27.58
N GLU A 118 5.75 27.07 28.64
CA GLU A 118 5.46 27.49 30.02
C GLU A 118 6.19 28.80 30.39
N ASP A 119 5.91 29.31 31.59
CA ASP A 119 6.56 30.50 32.16
C ASP A 119 8.10 30.38 32.12
N ASP A 120 8.63 29.18 32.38
CA ASP A 120 10.07 28.86 32.33
C ASP A 120 10.61 28.61 30.90
N HIS A 121 9.79 28.88 29.87
CA HIS A 121 10.11 28.71 28.44
C HIS A 121 10.39 27.26 28.02
N GLN A 122 10.07 26.27 28.85
CA GLN A 122 10.14 24.86 28.49
C GLN A 122 8.89 24.46 27.68
N PRO A 123 9.04 23.67 26.60
CA PRO A 123 7.91 23.21 25.81
C PRO A 123 7.19 22.05 26.49
N ILE A 124 5.91 22.24 26.82
CA ILE A 124 5.02 21.14 27.23
C ILE A 124 4.28 20.61 26.03
N TRP A 125 4.39 19.31 25.81
CA TRP A 125 3.64 18.60 24.79
C TRP A 125 2.17 18.44 25.18
N VAL A 126 1.29 18.76 24.25
CA VAL A 126 -0.16 18.65 24.40
C VAL A 126 -0.72 17.86 23.22
N VAL A 127 -1.62 16.93 23.52
CA VAL A 127 -2.35 16.16 22.51
C VAL A 127 -3.83 16.38 22.74
N VAL A 128 -4.53 16.91 21.73
CA VAL A 128 -5.98 17.09 21.75
C VAL A 128 -6.59 16.05 20.82
N THR A 129 -7.36 15.11 21.38
CA THR A 129 -8.08 14.10 20.59
C THR A 129 -9.54 14.51 20.45
N ILE A 130 -10.00 14.58 19.21
CA ILE A 130 -11.35 15.00 18.84
C ILE A 130 -12.10 13.79 18.30
N ASP A 131 -13.25 13.51 18.88
CA ASP A 131 -14.17 12.45 18.45
C ASP A 131 -15.38 13.05 17.72
N PHE A 132 -15.41 12.86 16.40
CA PHE A 132 -16.48 13.35 15.53
C PHE A 132 -17.75 12.50 15.58
N GLN A 133 -17.79 11.39 16.32
CA GLN A 133 -19.01 10.59 16.52
C GLN A 133 -20.11 11.39 17.23
N SER A 134 -19.71 12.33 18.10
CA SER A 134 -20.63 13.26 18.77
C SER A 134 -21.30 14.24 17.79
N LEU A 135 -20.64 14.57 16.69
CA LEU A 135 -21.14 15.47 15.65
C LEU A 135 -21.99 14.71 14.61
N LEU A 136 -21.49 13.56 14.17
CA LEU A 136 -22.12 12.71 13.15
C LEU A 136 -22.79 11.52 13.82
N THR A 137 -23.94 11.74 14.45
CA THR A 137 -24.62 10.69 15.23
C THR A 137 -25.32 9.64 14.34
N ARG A 138 -25.83 10.06 13.18
CA ARG A 138 -26.61 9.22 12.25
C ARG A 138 -25.71 8.30 11.42
N GLU A 139 -26.11 7.04 11.27
CA GLU A 139 -25.47 6.07 10.36
C GLU A 139 -26.07 6.14 8.95
N CYS A 140 -25.24 5.86 7.94
CA CYS A 140 -25.65 5.94 6.55
C CYS A 140 -26.55 4.75 6.16
N GLY A 141 -27.70 5.06 5.55
CA GLY A 141 -28.61 4.05 4.99
C GLY A 141 -28.46 3.92 3.48
N ASN A 142 -29.27 3.07 2.86
CA ASN A 142 -29.19 2.83 1.41
C ASN A 142 -29.46 4.07 0.55
N GLN A 143 -30.34 4.94 1.01
CA GLN A 143 -30.70 6.19 0.36
C GLN A 143 -29.56 7.22 0.29
N ASP A 144 -28.58 7.10 1.19
CA ASP A 144 -27.45 8.03 1.29
C ASP A 144 -26.38 7.78 0.24
N TYR A 145 -26.49 6.70 -0.53
CA TYR A 145 -25.53 6.36 -1.56
C TYR A 145 -26.07 6.58 -2.98
N VAL A 146 -25.14 6.80 -3.91
CA VAL A 146 -25.37 6.90 -5.35
C VAL A 146 -24.48 5.93 -6.11
N GLN A 147 -24.97 5.47 -7.25
CA GLN A 147 -24.11 4.79 -8.22
C GLN A 147 -23.26 5.82 -8.96
N TRP A 148 -21.98 5.52 -9.12
CA TRP A 148 -21.00 6.36 -9.80
C TRP A 148 -20.15 5.49 -10.72
N LEU A 149 -20.18 5.79 -12.02
CA LEU A 149 -19.34 5.13 -13.01
C LEU A 149 -17.94 5.76 -12.98
N ALA A 150 -16.93 4.96 -12.66
CA ALA A 150 -15.54 5.40 -12.68
C ALA A 150 -15.05 5.63 -14.11
N HIS A 151 -14.13 6.59 -14.27
CA HIS A 151 -13.50 6.90 -15.56
C HIS A 151 -14.48 7.32 -16.67
N ALA A 152 -15.71 7.73 -16.32
CA ALA A 152 -16.67 8.26 -17.26
C ALA A 152 -16.15 9.57 -17.87
N THR A 153 -16.22 9.70 -19.19
CA THR A 153 -15.78 10.87 -19.95
C THR A 153 -16.97 11.56 -20.59
N GLU A 154 -17.07 12.89 -20.46
CA GLU A 154 -18.15 13.65 -21.07
C GLU A 154 -18.07 13.55 -22.61
N GLY A 155 -19.14 13.04 -23.23
CA GLY A 155 -19.24 12.90 -24.69
C GLY A 155 -18.54 11.68 -25.28
N GLY A 156 -18.15 10.70 -24.46
CA GLY A 156 -17.59 9.41 -24.93
C GLY A 156 -18.62 8.52 -25.64
N ASP A 157 -18.12 7.52 -26.38
CA ASP A 157 -18.95 6.44 -26.89
C ASP A 157 -19.53 5.65 -25.70
N LEU A 158 -20.86 5.51 -25.65
CA LEU A 158 -21.57 4.76 -24.62
C LEU A 158 -21.03 3.32 -24.45
N ALA A 159 -20.54 2.73 -25.54
CA ALA A 159 -19.97 1.38 -25.49
C ALA A 159 -18.65 1.31 -24.69
N THR A 160 -17.78 2.32 -24.82
CA THR A 160 -16.43 2.32 -24.21
C THR A 160 -16.28 3.29 -23.02
N GLU A 161 -17.28 4.11 -22.73
CA GLU A 161 -17.28 5.04 -21.60
C GLU A 161 -16.99 4.31 -20.29
N GLY A 162 -15.98 4.76 -19.54
CA GLY A 162 -15.57 4.13 -18.27
C GLY A 162 -14.76 2.83 -18.41
N CYS A 163 -14.42 2.40 -19.64
CA CYS A 163 -13.54 1.24 -19.83
C CYS A 163 -12.09 1.61 -19.53
N VAL A 164 -11.53 0.99 -18.50
CA VAL A 164 -10.10 1.07 -18.18
C VAL A 164 -9.60 -0.35 -17.96
N LEU A 165 -8.55 -0.74 -18.70
CA LEU A 165 -8.00 -2.11 -18.68
C LEU A 165 -9.08 -3.17 -18.98
N GLY A 166 -9.93 -2.89 -19.96
CA GLY A 166 -10.91 -3.83 -20.48
C GLY A 166 -12.17 -4.07 -19.65
N TYR A 167 -12.47 -3.26 -18.62
CA TYR A 167 -13.75 -3.33 -17.91
C TYR A 167 -14.15 -1.98 -17.32
N LYS A 168 -15.43 -1.84 -17.00
CA LYS A 168 -16.00 -0.67 -16.30
C LYS A 168 -16.25 -1.01 -14.84
N GLU A 169 -16.15 -0.02 -13.97
CA GLU A 169 -16.50 -0.15 -12.54
C GLU A 169 -17.57 0.87 -12.15
N ILE A 170 -18.66 0.37 -11.59
CA ILE A 170 -19.72 1.19 -11.00
C ILE A 170 -19.60 1.05 -9.49
N PHE A 171 -19.25 2.13 -8.82
CA PHE A 171 -19.14 2.19 -7.36
C PHE A 171 -20.43 2.71 -6.74
N ARG A 172 -20.68 2.28 -5.51
CA ARG A 172 -21.68 2.90 -4.65
C ARG A 172 -20.99 3.86 -3.69
N ARG A 173 -21.16 5.16 -3.92
CA ARG A 173 -20.49 6.24 -3.18
C ARG A 173 -21.46 7.03 -2.32
N LEU A 174 -20.98 7.59 -1.22
CA LEU A 174 -21.77 8.44 -0.35
C LEU A 174 -22.17 9.72 -1.10
N ARG A 175 -23.42 10.16 -0.97
CA ARG A 175 -23.86 11.44 -1.50
C ARG A 175 -23.20 12.56 -0.72
N LYS A 176 -22.71 13.57 -1.43
CA LYS A 176 -22.08 14.77 -0.83
C LYS A 176 -23.00 15.51 0.15
N LEU A 177 -24.31 15.49 -0.09
CA LEU A 177 -25.32 16.12 0.77
C LEU A 177 -25.76 15.22 1.94
N SER A 178 -25.38 13.94 1.95
CA SER A 178 -25.74 13.00 3.01
C SER A 178 -24.73 13.09 4.15
N VAL A 179 -25.12 13.80 5.21
CA VAL A 179 -24.34 13.90 6.44
C VAL A 179 -24.68 12.70 7.34
N CYS A 180 -23.82 11.69 7.34
CA CYS A 180 -23.91 10.47 8.15
C CYS A 180 -22.56 9.75 8.25
N ARG A 181 -22.47 8.75 9.13
CA ARG A 181 -21.30 7.87 9.27
C ARG A 181 -21.43 6.61 8.42
N ASN A 182 -20.40 6.30 7.62
CA ASN A 182 -20.25 5.01 6.95
C ASN A 182 -20.06 3.88 7.96
N GLY A 183 -19.25 4.11 8.99
CA GLY A 183 -18.96 3.16 10.06
C GLY A 183 -17.76 2.27 9.79
N ARG A 184 -17.26 1.63 10.86
CA ARG A 184 -16.00 0.84 10.83
C ARG A 184 -16.07 -0.40 9.93
N ASP A 185 -17.27 -0.96 9.78
CA ASP A 185 -17.54 -2.13 8.95
C ASP A 185 -17.88 -1.78 7.50
N TYR A 186 -17.75 -0.51 7.11
CA TYR A 186 -17.95 -0.09 5.73
C TYR A 186 -17.00 -0.84 4.78
N VAL A 187 -17.59 -1.37 3.72
CA VAL A 187 -16.88 -2.04 2.63
C VAL A 187 -17.30 -1.39 1.33
N VAL A 188 -16.31 -1.03 0.51
CA VAL A 188 -16.55 -0.46 -0.81
C VAL A 188 -17.33 -1.44 -1.67
N SER A 189 -18.54 -1.05 -2.07
CA SER A 189 -19.38 -1.81 -2.98
C SER A 189 -19.14 -1.35 -4.42
N ARG A 190 -18.80 -2.30 -5.30
CA ARG A 190 -18.55 -2.06 -6.72
C ARG A 190 -19.08 -3.20 -7.59
N GLN A 191 -19.54 -2.87 -8.78
CA GLN A 191 -19.89 -3.81 -9.84
C GLN A 191 -18.91 -3.65 -11.00
N LYS A 192 -18.37 -4.77 -11.50
CA LYS A 192 -17.50 -4.79 -12.67
C LYS A 192 -18.27 -5.33 -13.87
N SER A 193 -18.11 -4.72 -15.04
CA SER A 193 -18.66 -5.21 -16.30
C SER A 193 -17.58 -5.20 -17.39
N PRO A 194 -17.31 -6.33 -18.08
CA PRO A 194 -16.27 -6.38 -19.10
C PRO A 194 -16.62 -5.51 -20.31
N CYS A 195 -15.59 -4.97 -20.95
CA CYS A 195 -15.68 -4.21 -22.20
C CYS A 195 -15.26 -5.08 -23.39
N PRO A 196 -15.78 -4.80 -24.61
CA PRO A 196 -15.27 -5.43 -25.82
C PRO A 196 -13.80 -5.05 -26.05
N CYS A 197 -12.95 -6.02 -26.37
CA CYS A 197 -11.54 -5.72 -26.65
C CYS A 197 -11.39 -4.85 -27.91
N THR A 198 -10.50 -3.88 -27.81
CA THR A 198 -10.04 -3.03 -28.90
C THR A 198 -8.55 -3.27 -29.15
N ARG A 199 -7.94 -2.53 -30.08
CA ARG A 199 -6.49 -2.60 -30.30
C ARG A 199 -5.72 -1.98 -29.13
N GLU A 200 -6.32 -1.04 -28.39
CA GLU A 200 -5.67 -0.33 -27.28
C GLU A 200 -5.45 -1.22 -26.04
N ASP A 201 -6.28 -2.25 -25.88
CA ASP A 201 -6.15 -3.29 -24.83
C ASP A 201 -4.97 -4.26 -25.06
N TYR A 202 -4.21 -4.04 -26.15
CA TYR A 202 -2.99 -4.76 -26.47
C TYR A 202 -1.80 -3.80 -26.54
N LEU A 203 -0.64 -4.25 -26.08
CA LEU A 203 0.66 -3.63 -26.33
C LEU A 203 1.36 -4.32 -27.50
N CYS A 204 2.28 -3.60 -28.16
CA CYS A 204 3.09 -4.22 -29.21
C CYS A 204 4.09 -5.18 -28.59
N ASP A 205 4.14 -6.39 -29.15
CA ASP A 205 5.08 -7.41 -28.72
C ASP A 205 6.51 -7.08 -29.17
N TYR A 206 7.49 -7.82 -28.69
CA TYR A 206 8.89 -7.60 -29.03
C TYR A 206 9.12 -7.56 -30.56
N GLY A 207 9.88 -6.56 -31.03
CA GLY A 207 10.14 -6.32 -32.46
C GLY A 207 9.01 -5.62 -33.22
N TYR A 208 7.98 -5.14 -32.52
CA TYR A 208 6.88 -4.36 -33.09
C TYR A 208 6.73 -3.01 -32.39
N TYR A 209 6.23 -2.01 -33.13
CA TYR A 209 5.98 -0.67 -32.62
C TYR A 209 4.68 -0.09 -33.20
N ARG A 210 4.12 0.93 -32.52
CA ARG A 210 3.02 1.74 -33.05
C ARG A 210 3.58 2.99 -33.70
N HIS A 211 3.12 3.29 -34.92
CA HIS A 211 3.37 4.58 -35.53
C HIS A 211 2.37 5.60 -34.99
N GLU A 212 2.75 6.88 -34.91
CA GLU A 212 1.97 7.95 -34.24
C GLU A 212 0.51 8.06 -34.72
N ASN A 213 0.24 7.72 -35.98
CA ASN A 213 -1.08 7.84 -36.62
C ASN A 213 -1.84 6.51 -36.71
N SER A 214 -1.34 5.41 -36.13
CA SER A 214 -1.95 4.09 -36.25
C SER A 214 -2.01 3.37 -34.90
N SER A 215 -3.16 2.74 -34.63
CA SER A 215 -3.33 1.82 -33.50
C SER A 215 -2.78 0.41 -33.79
N GLU A 216 -2.24 0.19 -34.99
CA GLU A 216 -1.68 -1.09 -35.42
C GLU A 216 -0.21 -1.23 -35.05
N CYS A 217 0.14 -2.43 -34.54
CA CYS A 217 1.52 -2.82 -34.28
C CYS A 217 2.17 -3.28 -35.59
N MET A 218 3.21 -2.57 -36.01
CA MET A 218 3.99 -2.86 -37.21
C MET A 218 5.37 -3.40 -36.85
N ARG A 219 5.91 -4.28 -37.69
CA ARG A 219 7.26 -4.83 -37.50
C ARG A 219 8.31 -3.73 -37.66
N GLN A 220 9.28 -3.72 -36.76
CA GLN A 220 10.46 -2.89 -36.89
C GLN A 220 11.43 -3.52 -37.90
N LEU A 221 11.84 -2.75 -38.91
CA LEU A 221 12.74 -3.24 -39.97
C LEU A 221 14.11 -3.67 -39.42
N ASP A 222 14.65 -2.96 -38.43
CA ASP A 222 15.96 -3.27 -37.84
C ASP A 222 15.95 -4.50 -36.90
N THR A 223 14.77 -4.95 -36.48
CA THR A 223 14.58 -6.15 -35.65
C THR A 223 14.02 -7.32 -36.46
N ALA A 224 13.89 -7.16 -37.79
CA ALA A 224 13.22 -8.14 -38.65
C ALA A 224 13.94 -9.50 -38.68
N ASP A 225 15.25 -9.53 -38.39
CA ASP A 225 16.11 -10.72 -38.37
C ASP A 225 16.49 -11.18 -36.97
N HIS A 226 16.08 -10.47 -35.91
CA HIS A 226 16.32 -10.86 -34.53
C HIS A 226 15.05 -11.40 -33.91
N ALA A 227 14.80 -12.70 -34.11
CA ALA A 227 13.94 -13.45 -33.21
C ALA A 227 14.42 -13.21 -31.77
N LEU A 228 13.50 -13.21 -30.80
CA LEU A 228 13.92 -13.25 -29.40
C LEU A 228 14.54 -14.63 -29.16
N GLU A 229 15.86 -14.73 -29.31
CA GLU A 229 16.63 -15.98 -29.11
C GLU A 229 16.74 -16.24 -27.61
N VAL A 230 15.71 -16.84 -27.02
CA VAL A 230 15.76 -17.29 -25.63
C VAL A 230 16.28 -18.72 -25.64
N CYS A 231 17.53 -18.90 -25.24
CA CYS A 231 18.12 -20.21 -25.05
C CYS A 231 17.63 -20.81 -23.72
N LEU A 232 16.66 -21.71 -23.79
CA LEU A 232 16.15 -22.46 -22.64
C LEU A 232 16.63 -23.91 -22.77
N ASN A 233 17.41 -24.37 -21.78
CA ASN A 233 17.88 -25.77 -21.72
C ASN A 233 18.70 -26.25 -22.95
N GLY A 234 19.38 -25.35 -23.66
CA GLY A 234 20.16 -25.69 -24.87
C GLY A 234 19.34 -25.73 -26.16
N GLU A 235 18.05 -25.42 -26.07
CA GLU A 235 17.17 -25.19 -27.21
C GLU A 235 16.84 -23.69 -27.30
N GLU A 236 17.05 -23.13 -28.47
CA GLU A 236 16.67 -21.79 -28.86
C GLU A 236 15.22 -21.88 -29.32
N GLU A 237 14.34 -21.19 -28.59
CA GLU A 237 12.97 -21.00 -29.03
C GLU A 237 12.90 -19.67 -29.80
N GLU A 238 12.89 -19.73 -31.14
CA GLU A 238 12.48 -18.55 -31.92
C GLU A 238 10.99 -18.33 -31.68
N LEU A 239 10.64 -17.25 -30.98
CA LEU A 239 9.24 -16.86 -30.75
C LEU A 239 8.81 -15.88 -31.85
N ARG A 240 8.20 -16.40 -32.91
CA ARG A 240 7.48 -15.53 -33.86
C ARG A 240 6.13 -15.17 -33.30
N THR A 241 5.97 -13.90 -32.95
CA THR A 241 4.73 -13.34 -32.41
C THR A 241 3.94 -12.64 -33.52
N SER A 242 2.64 -12.52 -33.32
CA SER A 242 1.75 -11.76 -34.20
C SER A 242 1.83 -10.24 -34.01
N GLY A 243 2.75 -9.78 -33.17
CA GLY A 243 2.99 -8.37 -32.88
C GLY A 243 2.14 -7.74 -31.79
N TYR A 244 1.20 -8.48 -31.21
CA TYR A 244 0.32 -7.98 -30.15
C TYR A 244 0.36 -8.90 -28.93
N ARG A 245 0.42 -8.27 -27.75
CA ARG A 245 0.31 -8.93 -26.45
C ARG A 245 -0.73 -8.18 -25.62
N LYS A 246 -1.62 -8.90 -24.93
CA LYS A 246 -2.66 -8.26 -24.11
C LYS A 246 -2.00 -7.45 -22.98
N VAL A 247 -2.51 -6.26 -22.68
CA VAL A 247 -2.02 -5.42 -21.58
C VAL A 247 -2.16 -6.20 -20.25
N PRO A 248 -1.12 -6.22 -19.40
CA PRO A 248 -1.22 -6.90 -18.10
C PRO A 248 -2.42 -6.39 -17.29
N SER A 249 -3.14 -7.32 -16.65
CA SER A 249 -4.36 -7.06 -15.88
C SER A 249 -5.58 -6.61 -16.70
N ASP A 250 -5.49 -6.57 -18.02
CA ASP A 250 -6.62 -6.25 -18.89
C ASP A 250 -7.64 -7.40 -18.97
N LYS A 251 -8.91 -7.08 -18.71
CA LYS A 251 -10.01 -8.05 -18.62
C LYS A 251 -11.09 -7.87 -19.70
N CYS A 252 -10.73 -7.26 -20.84
CA CYS A 252 -11.65 -7.15 -21.96
C CYS A 252 -12.06 -8.55 -22.47
N GLU A 253 -13.28 -8.66 -22.99
CA GLU A 253 -13.87 -9.89 -23.51
C GLU A 253 -14.45 -9.67 -24.91
N GLY A 254 -14.25 -10.62 -25.83
CA GLY A 254 -14.71 -10.49 -27.21
C GLY A 254 -14.02 -9.36 -27.98
N GLY A 255 -14.61 -8.90 -29.09
CA GLY A 255 -14.04 -7.82 -29.90
C GLY A 255 -12.76 -8.21 -30.66
N PHE A 256 -11.79 -7.29 -30.70
CA PHE A 256 -10.52 -7.49 -31.40
C PHE A 256 -9.69 -8.58 -30.74
N THR A 257 -9.35 -9.62 -31.50
CA THR A 257 -8.45 -10.69 -31.08
C THR A 257 -7.35 -10.87 -32.12
N PRO A 258 -6.09 -10.54 -31.81
CA PRO A 258 -4.99 -10.77 -32.75
C PRO A 258 -4.73 -12.28 -32.93
N LEU A 259 -4.47 -12.69 -34.17
CA LEU A 259 -4.14 -14.07 -34.52
C LEU A 259 -2.81 -14.47 -33.86
N ARG A 260 -2.86 -15.18 -32.74
CA ARG A 260 -1.65 -15.63 -32.04
C ARG A 260 -0.99 -16.78 -32.80
N ARG A 261 -0.10 -16.45 -33.74
CA ARG A 261 0.85 -17.42 -34.27
C ARG A 261 2.04 -17.48 -33.33
N LYS A 262 2.38 -18.68 -32.87
CA LYS A 262 3.66 -18.99 -32.23
C LYS A 262 4.30 -20.04 -33.14
N GLU A 263 5.23 -19.63 -33.99
CA GLU A 263 6.09 -20.59 -34.68
C GLU A 263 7.31 -20.75 -33.78
N THR A 264 7.43 -21.88 -33.09
CA THR A 264 8.66 -22.24 -32.39
C THR A 264 9.61 -22.84 -33.42
N VAL A 265 10.74 -22.18 -33.68
CA VAL A 265 11.82 -22.81 -34.46
C VAL A 265 12.83 -23.33 -33.45
N ASN A 266 12.90 -24.65 -33.27
CA ASN A 266 13.90 -25.26 -32.40
C ASN A 266 15.26 -25.20 -33.09
N ARG A 267 16.16 -24.36 -32.60
CA ARG A 267 17.59 -24.40 -32.94
C ARG A 267 18.37 -24.83 -31.71
N HIS A 268 19.47 -25.55 -31.85
CA HIS A 268 20.32 -25.84 -30.70
C HIS A 268 21.21 -24.64 -30.41
N CYS A 269 21.17 -24.16 -29.16
CA CYS A 269 21.99 -23.05 -28.68
C CYS A 269 22.93 -23.55 -27.58
N GLY A 270 24.22 -23.19 -27.68
CA GLY A 270 25.28 -23.65 -26.76
C GLY A 270 26.47 -24.28 -27.49
N ASN A 271 27.66 -23.75 -27.21
CA ASN A 271 28.99 -24.03 -27.77
C ASN A 271 29.11 -25.11 -28.87
N SER A 272 29.22 -24.65 -30.12
CA SER A 272 30.10 -25.28 -31.11
C SER A 272 31.55 -24.87 -30.81
N SER A 273 32.16 -25.48 -29.79
CA SER A 273 33.63 -25.51 -29.70
C SER A 273 34.14 -26.72 -30.49
N GLN A 274 35.01 -26.45 -31.46
CA GLN A 274 35.66 -27.33 -32.43
C GLN A 274 35.89 -28.79 -31.97
N PRO A 275 35.79 -29.78 -32.89
CA PRO A 275 36.22 -31.14 -32.57
C PRO A 275 37.76 -31.17 -32.40
N PRO A 276 38.31 -31.76 -31.31
CA PRO A 276 39.74 -32.00 -31.24
C PRO A 276 40.12 -33.14 -32.20
N THR A 277 41.04 -32.86 -33.10
CA THR A 277 41.71 -33.84 -33.97
C THR A 277 42.47 -34.86 -33.11
N PRO A 278 42.55 -36.15 -33.51
CA PRO A 278 42.87 -37.24 -32.61
C PRO A 278 44.38 -37.49 -32.53
N THR A 279 44.90 -37.59 -31.30
CA THR A 279 46.14 -38.31 -31.03
C THR A 279 45.81 -39.57 -30.23
N ALA A 280 46.01 -40.72 -30.88
CA ALA A 280 46.04 -42.07 -30.30
C ALA A 280 46.98 -42.11 -29.07
N SER A 281 46.84 -42.95 -28.06
CA SER A 281 46.35 -44.33 -27.94
C SER A 281 46.25 -44.68 -26.44
N PRO A 282 45.68 -45.84 -26.06
CA PRO A 282 45.08 -46.12 -24.77
C PRO A 282 46.06 -46.78 -23.79
N TYR A 283 45.81 -46.71 -22.49
CA TYR A 283 46.11 -47.86 -21.61
C TYR A 283 45.18 -47.92 -20.39
N PHE A 284 44.48 -49.06 -20.38
CA PHE A 284 43.62 -49.71 -19.41
C PHE A 284 43.69 -49.33 -17.92
N GLU A 285 42.47 -49.23 -17.36
CA GLU A 285 42.12 -49.20 -15.94
C GLU A 285 42.65 -50.40 -15.15
N THR A 286 42.91 -50.19 -13.84
CA THR A 286 42.70 -51.24 -12.84
C THR A 286 41.80 -50.75 -11.69
N PRO A 287 40.90 -51.58 -11.13
CA PRO A 287 39.80 -51.14 -10.27
C PRO A 287 40.18 -50.97 -8.79
N ARG A 288 41.44 -51.20 -8.42
CA ARG A 288 41.86 -51.28 -7.00
C ARG A 288 42.21 -49.92 -6.38
N GLU A 289 42.69 -48.96 -7.18
CA GLU A 289 43.10 -47.63 -6.65
C GLU A 289 41.91 -46.70 -6.36
N LYS A 290 40.85 -46.75 -7.19
CA LYS A 290 39.63 -45.95 -6.95
C LYS A 290 38.88 -46.41 -5.70
N MET A 291 38.90 -47.72 -5.39
CA MET A 291 38.23 -48.25 -4.20
C MET A 291 38.94 -47.81 -2.91
N LEU A 292 40.28 -47.76 -2.90
CA LEU A 292 41.04 -47.29 -1.74
C LEU A 292 40.83 -45.78 -1.48
N LEU A 293 40.79 -44.97 -2.53
CA LEU A 293 40.50 -43.54 -2.41
C LEU A 293 39.12 -43.28 -1.80
N ILE A 294 38.07 -43.99 -2.24
CA ILE A 294 36.71 -43.80 -1.72
C ILE A 294 36.63 -44.19 -0.24
N VAL A 295 37.25 -45.30 0.17
CA VAL A 295 37.26 -45.72 1.59
C VAL A 295 38.00 -44.70 2.47
N VAL A 296 39.10 -44.11 1.99
CA VAL A 296 39.83 -43.07 2.71
C VAL A 296 39.01 -41.78 2.83
N TYR A 297 38.30 -41.36 1.78
CA TYR A 297 37.44 -40.17 1.83
C TYR A 297 36.21 -40.36 2.73
N VAL A 298 35.60 -41.54 2.72
CA VAL A 298 34.46 -41.84 3.60
C VAL A 298 34.92 -41.95 5.06
N GLY A 299 36.07 -42.61 5.30
CA GLY A 299 36.67 -42.71 6.63
C GLY A 299 37.04 -41.35 7.22
N SER A 300 37.67 -40.47 6.43
CA SER A 300 38.02 -39.11 6.87
C SER A 300 36.78 -38.26 7.12
N GLY A 301 35.74 -38.39 6.30
CA GLY A 301 34.45 -37.73 6.50
C GLY A 301 33.79 -38.10 7.84
N ILE A 302 33.80 -39.38 8.21
CA ILE A 302 33.21 -39.84 9.48
C ILE A 302 34.00 -39.32 10.69
N VAL A 303 35.34 -39.32 10.63
CA VAL A 303 36.19 -38.81 11.72
C VAL A 303 35.96 -37.31 11.92
N ILE A 304 35.85 -36.54 10.85
CA ILE A 304 35.55 -35.10 10.91
C ILE A 304 34.17 -34.87 11.53
N LEU A 305 33.16 -35.66 11.15
CA LEU A 305 31.80 -35.52 11.65
C LEU A 305 31.71 -35.82 13.15
N VAL A 306 32.43 -36.83 13.64
CA VAL A 306 32.53 -37.14 15.07
C VAL A 306 33.26 -36.04 15.85
N ALA A 307 34.35 -35.50 15.30
CA ALA A 307 35.08 -34.39 15.93
C ALA A 307 34.22 -33.12 16.04
N VAL A 308 33.44 -32.80 14.99
CA VAL A 308 32.51 -31.68 14.99
C VAL A 308 31.38 -31.90 15.99
N ALA A 309 30.80 -33.10 16.05
CA ALA A 309 29.76 -33.42 17.02
C ALA A 309 30.27 -33.32 18.47
N ALA A 310 31.49 -33.79 18.74
CA ALA A 310 32.12 -33.67 20.05
C ALA A 310 32.37 -32.20 20.43
N ALA A 311 32.85 -31.38 19.49
CA ALA A 311 33.04 -29.95 19.71
C ALA A 311 31.72 -29.21 19.97
N VAL A 312 30.66 -29.54 19.23
CA VAL A 312 29.32 -28.96 19.48
C VAL A 312 28.79 -29.39 20.85
N TYR A 313 29.03 -30.63 21.26
CA TYR A 313 28.62 -31.11 22.58
C TYR A 313 29.37 -30.42 23.72
N THR A 314 30.69 -30.22 23.60
CA THR A 314 31.49 -29.51 24.61
C THR A 314 31.12 -28.03 24.68
N VAL A 315 30.89 -27.38 23.53
CA VAL A 315 30.41 -25.98 23.47
C VAL A 315 29.02 -25.87 24.08
N ARG A 316 28.07 -26.75 23.74
CA ARG A 316 26.75 -26.76 24.41
C ARG A 316 26.90 -26.96 25.91
N ARG A 317 27.72 -27.91 26.36
CA ARG A 317 27.92 -28.17 27.79
C ARG A 317 28.55 -26.98 28.52
N MET A 318 29.47 -26.25 27.89
CA MET A 318 30.06 -25.02 28.46
C MET A 318 29.09 -23.83 28.45
N VAL A 319 28.29 -23.67 27.39
CA VAL A 319 27.37 -22.53 27.23
C VAL A 319 26.11 -22.68 28.09
N TYR A 320 25.58 -23.90 28.23
CA TYR A 320 24.38 -24.16 29.04
C TYR A 320 24.67 -24.44 30.53
N GLY A 321 25.94 -24.62 30.92
CA GLY A 321 26.33 -24.85 32.32
C GLY A 321 26.40 -23.57 33.18
N ASN A 322 26.47 -22.38 32.57
CA ASN A 322 26.84 -21.15 33.29
C ASN A 322 25.92 -19.93 33.05
N ARG A 323 24.65 -20.13 32.72
CA ARG A 323 23.68 -19.02 32.64
C ARG A 323 22.35 -19.38 33.32
N ALA A 324 22.22 -18.98 34.58
CA ALA A 324 20.91 -18.72 35.18
C ALA A 324 20.27 -17.53 34.42
N PRO A 325 18.98 -17.57 34.08
CA PRO A 325 18.35 -16.55 33.24
C PRO A 325 17.98 -15.32 34.08
N THR A 326 18.57 -14.17 33.77
CA THR A 326 17.99 -12.86 34.06
C THR A 326 17.16 -12.41 32.86
N TYR A 327 15.86 -12.27 33.06
CA TYR A 327 14.90 -11.89 32.03
C TYR A 327 14.91 -10.36 31.84
N ARG A 328 15.09 -9.89 30.60
CA ARG A 328 14.61 -8.58 30.15
C ARG A 328 14.07 -8.72 28.72
N PHE A 329 12.79 -8.41 28.57
CA PHE A 329 12.11 -8.24 27.29
C PHE A 329 12.44 -6.88 26.68
N SER A 330 12.55 -6.82 25.35
CA SER A 330 11.83 -5.82 24.56
C SER A 330 11.97 -6.04 23.05
N VAL A 331 10.90 -5.58 22.37
CA VAL A 331 10.70 -5.31 20.95
C VAL A 331 10.26 -6.49 20.08
N LEU A 332 8.93 -6.61 20.02
CA LEU A 332 8.16 -7.20 18.93
C LEU A 332 8.55 -6.53 17.60
N GLN A 333 9.00 -7.35 16.66
CA GLN A 333 9.00 -7.01 15.24
C GLN A 333 8.04 -7.98 14.56
N LEU A 334 6.91 -7.43 14.13
CA LEU A 334 5.95 -8.04 13.21
C LEU A 334 6.63 -8.24 11.85
N GLN A 335 6.59 -9.46 11.30
CA GLN A 335 6.14 -9.72 9.92
C GLN A 335 6.08 -11.25 9.66
N ASP A 336 5.02 -11.64 8.95
CA ASP A 336 4.77 -12.88 8.21
C ASP A 336 4.25 -14.11 8.96
N ASP A 337 2.92 -14.12 9.10
CA ASP A 337 2.11 -15.34 9.06
C ASP A 337 1.89 -15.77 7.61
N ASP A 338 2.44 -16.93 7.22
CA ASP A 338 1.91 -17.72 6.11
C ASP A 338 2.31 -19.20 6.26
N ARG A 339 1.46 -20.01 6.93
CA ARG A 339 1.07 -21.39 6.54
C ARG A 339 0.35 -22.18 7.65
N SER A 340 -0.95 -22.41 7.41
CA SER A 340 -1.66 -23.70 7.49
C SER A 340 -1.16 -24.78 8.44
N ILE A 341 -1.94 -25.18 9.47
CA ILE A 341 -2.31 -26.59 9.80
C ILE A 341 -3.67 -26.59 10.58
N ALA A 342 -4.49 -27.61 10.30
CA ALA A 342 -5.84 -27.89 10.82
C ALA A 342 -5.92 -28.46 12.27
N ALA A 343 -7.12 -28.33 12.88
CA ALA A 343 -7.83 -29.23 13.83
C ALA A 343 -7.06 -29.88 15.02
N ASP A 344 -7.51 -30.02 16.28
CA ASP A 344 -8.72 -29.73 17.09
C ASP A 344 -8.28 -29.90 18.61
N PRO A 345 -9.12 -30.05 19.67
CA PRO A 345 -9.03 -29.23 20.90
C PRO A 345 -8.77 -29.99 22.24
N GLU A 346 -8.92 -29.25 23.35
CA GLU A 346 -9.08 -29.65 24.78
C GLU A 346 -7.86 -29.58 25.73
N SER A 347 -7.88 -28.63 26.70
CA SER A 347 -8.26 -28.88 28.11
C SER A 347 -7.65 -27.88 29.14
N VAL A 348 -8.55 -27.14 29.81
CA VAL A 348 -8.75 -26.95 31.27
C VAL A 348 -7.60 -26.48 32.22
N ALA A 349 -8.03 -25.52 33.07
CA ALA A 349 -7.57 -25.11 34.42
C ALA A 349 -6.49 -24.01 34.52
N SER A 350 -6.78 -22.81 35.05
CA SER A 350 -7.23 -22.41 36.41
C SER A 350 -6.18 -22.61 37.51
N SER A 351 -5.56 -21.50 37.97
CA SER A 351 -5.40 -21.25 39.41
C SER A 351 -5.07 -19.78 39.71
N ASN A 352 -5.90 -19.19 40.57
CA ASN A 352 -5.67 -17.95 41.30
C ASN A 352 -4.44 -18.02 42.21
N GLY A 353 -3.76 -16.88 42.40
CA GLY A 353 -2.76 -16.66 43.44
C GLY A 353 -2.64 -15.19 43.76
N THR A 354 -3.36 -14.75 44.79
CA THR A 354 -3.34 -13.41 45.37
C THR A 354 -2.07 -13.18 46.19
N SER A 355 -1.48 -11.97 46.11
CA SER A 355 -1.23 -11.05 47.23
C SER A 355 0.14 -10.34 47.26
N VAL A 356 0.03 -9.08 47.69
CA VAL A 356 0.97 -8.21 48.41
C VAL A 356 1.78 -7.19 47.60
N PHE A 357 1.54 -5.94 48.01
CA PHE A 357 2.04 -4.65 47.56
C PHE A 357 3.55 -4.47 47.70
N GLN A 358 4.13 -3.68 46.79
CA GLN A 358 5.18 -2.74 47.13
C GLN A 358 4.96 -1.44 46.33
N VAL A 359 4.76 -0.36 47.08
CA VAL A 359 4.66 1.02 46.61
C VAL A 359 6.06 1.44 46.20
N ASP A 360 6.25 1.84 44.94
CA ASP A 360 7.31 2.76 44.57
C ASP A 360 6.71 3.86 43.70
N SER A 361 6.98 5.06 44.18
CA SER A 361 6.49 6.35 43.74
C SER A 361 7.36 6.83 42.57
N ASP A 362 6.77 6.94 41.39
CA ASP A 362 7.24 7.86 40.36
C ASP A 362 6.05 8.72 39.95
N ASP A 363 6.08 9.98 40.39
CA ASP A 363 5.09 11.01 40.07
C ASP A 363 5.10 11.27 38.56
N VAL A 364 4.21 10.61 37.83
CA VAL A 364 3.70 11.07 36.54
C VAL A 364 2.30 11.57 36.80
N SER A 365 2.14 12.88 36.86
CA SER A 365 0.84 13.54 36.89
C SER A 365 0.15 13.37 35.54
N VAL A 366 -0.47 12.21 35.33
CA VAL A 366 -1.46 12.00 34.27
C VAL A 366 -2.71 12.75 34.68
N ILE A 367 -2.77 14.04 34.35
CA ILE A 367 -4.01 14.81 34.44
C ILE A 367 -4.82 14.46 33.19
N SER A 368 -5.58 13.38 33.28
CA SER A 368 -6.56 13.01 32.26
C SER A 368 -7.80 13.90 32.44
N PHE A 369 -7.82 15.04 31.76
CA PHE A 369 -9.07 15.79 31.59
C PHE A 369 -9.88 15.11 30.47
N SER A 370 -10.82 14.25 30.86
CA SER A 370 -11.98 13.97 30.01
C SER A 370 -12.86 15.22 30.02
N MET A 371 -12.59 16.15 29.10
CA MET A 371 -13.58 17.17 28.75
C MET A 371 -14.62 16.49 27.86
N VAL A 372 -15.68 15.99 28.50
CA VAL A 372 -16.97 15.83 27.81
C VAL A 372 -17.42 17.23 27.42
N ALA A 373 -17.34 17.55 26.13
CA ALA A 373 -17.90 18.78 25.59
C ALA A 373 -19.43 18.74 25.79
N LYS A 374 -19.89 19.30 26.91
CA LYS A 374 -21.29 19.71 27.10
C LYS A 374 -21.46 21.04 26.37
N GLY A 375 -22.09 20.97 25.20
CA GLY A 375 -22.38 22.16 24.42
C GLY A 375 -23.19 21.84 23.17
N THR A 376 -24.40 21.29 23.34
CA THR A 376 -25.44 21.41 22.32
C THR A 376 -25.99 22.84 22.38
N GLN A 377 -25.39 23.75 21.64
CA GLN A 377 -26.01 25.03 21.33
C GLN A 377 -25.49 25.56 19.98
N ASP A 378 -26.41 25.71 19.04
CA ASP A 378 -26.36 26.49 17.80
C ASP A 378 -25.34 26.10 16.71
N PHE A 379 -25.55 24.93 16.09
CA PHE A 379 -25.15 24.72 14.69
C PHE A 379 -26.19 25.34 13.75
N GLN A 380 -26.29 26.66 13.73
CA GLN A 380 -27.20 27.38 12.84
C GLN A 380 -26.38 28.23 11.85
N ASP A 381 -26.56 27.90 10.58
CA ASP A 381 -26.27 28.69 9.38
C ASP A 381 -24.93 29.42 9.33
N ASN A 382 -23.90 28.75 8.81
CA ASN A 382 -22.79 29.45 8.16
C ASN A 382 -22.56 28.87 6.77
N LEU A 383 -22.65 29.76 5.78
CA LEU A 383 -22.25 29.54 4.40
C LEU A 383 -20.88 28.86 4.36
N CYS A 384 -20.65 28.02 3.34
CA CYS A 384 -19.33 27.48 3.03
C CYS A 384 -18.28 28.60 3.16
N ALA A 385 -17.29 28.36 4.02
CA ALA A 385 -16.26 29.35 4.39
C ALA A 385 -15.51 29.92 3.19
#